data_AF-A0A838P2Z5-F1
#
_entry.id   AF-A0A838P2Z5-F1
#
_cell.length_a   1.000
_cell.length_b   1.000
_cell.length_c   1.000
_cell.angle_alpha   90.00
_cell.angle_beta   90.00
_cell.angle_gamma   90.00
#
_symmetry.space_group_name_H-M   'P 1'
#
loop_
_entity.id
_entity.type
_entity.pdbx_description
1 polymer ?
#
loop_
_entity_poly.entity_id
_entity_poly.type
_entity_poly.pdbx_seq_one_letter_code
_entity_poly.pdbx_strand_id
1 'polypeptide(L)' 'MADRLTVTYQGKEFDAVQKSGQEAGSGPGKVWEVTRDGAPITSFPADGADDREAIKEKVLAWLAANEGRPAADVGRQ' A
#
# COMPACT_ATOMS: atom_id res chain seq x y z
N MET A 1 -12.57 12.51 -8.68
CA MET A 1 -12.08 11.19 -9.16
C MET A 1 -11.07 10.71 -8.13
N ALA A 2 -11.20 9.49 -7.61
CA ALA A 2 -10.21 8.95 -6.68
C ALA A 2 -8.94 8.57 -7.43
N ASP A 3 -7.78 8.97 -6.92
CA ASP A 3 -6.50 8.56 -7.48
C ASP A 3 -6.28 7.06 -7.24
N ARG A 4 -6.04 6.31 -8.31
CA ARG A 4 -5.74 4.87 -8.29
C ARG A 4 -4.44 4.59 -9.00
N LEU A 5 -3.63 3.72 -8.42
CA LEU A 5 -2.37 3.22 -8.96
C LEU A 5 -2.37 1.69 -8.90
N THR A 6 -1.95 1.05 -9.98
CA THR A 6 -1.69 -0.40 -10.00
C THR A 6 -0.16 -0.61 -10.00
N VAL A 7 0.31 -1.46 -9.10
CA VAL A 7 1.72 -1.81 -8.90
C VAL A 7 1.86 -3.31 -9.11
N THR A 8 2.74 -3.72 -10.02
CA THR A 8 3.05 -5.13 -10.25
C THR A 8 4.37 -5.48 -9.56
N TYR A 9 4.37 -6.53 -8.73
CA TYR A 9 5.56 -7.01 -8.03
C TYR A 9 5.59 -8.55 -8.04
N GLN A 10 6.69 -9.14 -8.51
CA GLN A 10 6.86 -10.59 -8.65
C GLN A 10 5.68 -11.30 -9.36
N GLY A 11 5.10 -10.67 -10.39
CA GLY A 11 3.96 -11.21 -11.14
C GLY A 11 2.61 -11.12 -10.42
N LYS A 12 2.54 -10.49 -9.24
CA LYS A 12 1.30 -10.16 -8.53
C LYS A 12 0.94 -8.70 -8.77
N GLU A 13 -0.36 -8.40 -8.87
CA GLU A 13 -0.88 -7.05 -9.00
C GLU A 13 -1.44 -6.53 -7.68
N PHE A 14 -1.12 -5.27 -7.39
CA PHE A 14 -1.53 -4.56 -6.18
C PHE A 14 -2.15 -3.24 -6.59
N ASP A 15 -3.33 -2.93 -6.05
CA ASP A 15 -4.05 -1.69 -6.33
C ASP A 15 -3.98 -0.76 -5.13
N ALA A 16 -3.32 0.37 -5.29
CA ALA A 16 -3.33 1.47 -4.34
C ALA A 16 -4.43 2.46 -4.72
N VAL A 17 -5.34 2.76 -3.79
CA VAL A 17 -6.42 3.74 -3.96
C VAL A 17 -6.30 4.81 -2.90
N GLN A 18 -6.32 6.08 -3.32
CA GLN A 18 -6.36 7.20 -2.39
C GLN A 18 -7.78 7.32 -1.80
N LYS A 19 -7.88 7.18 -0.48
CA LYS A 19 -9.09 7.36 0.31
C LYS A 19 -8.93 8.53 1.28
N SER A 20 -10.04 9.07 1.75
CA SER A 20 -10.00 10.01 2.87
C SER A 20 -9.65 9.22 4.14
N GLY A 21 -8.78 9.74 4.99
CA GLY A 21 -8.41 9.16 6.28
C GLY A 21 -9.61 8.97 7.23
N GLN A 22 -10.69 9.72 7.00
CA GLN A 22 -11.99 9.50 7.64
C GLN A 22 -12.68 8.20 7.18
N GLU A 23 -12.52 7.79 5.92
CA GLU A 23 -13.04 6.52 5.39
C GLU A 23 -12.16 5.34 5.80
N ALA A 24 -10.86 5.58 6.03
CA ALA A 24 -9.89 4.56 6.43
C ALA A 24 -9.66 4.44 7.95
N GLY A 25 -10.34 5.26 8.77
CA GLY A 25 -10.21 5.23 10.23
C GLY A 25 -8.89 5.79 10.80
N SER A 26 -8.05 6.42 9.98
CA SER A 26 -6.70 6.90 10.35
C SER A 26 -6.59 8.40 10.66
N GLY A 27 -7.73 9.10 10.78
CA GLY A 27 -7.78 10.52 11.18
C GLY A 27 -7.94 11.51 10.02
N PRO A 28 -7.81 12.83 10.27
CA PRO A 28 -7.95 13.85 9.23
C PRO A 28 -6.71 13.87 8.35
N GLY A 29 -6.83 13.34 7.13
CA GLY A 29 -5.76 13.29 6.14
C GLY A 29 -6.20 12.51 4.91
N LYS A 30 -5.38 12.43 3.87
CA LYS A 30 -5.59 11.46 2.78
C LYS A 30 -4.72 10.24 3.08
N VAL A 31 -5.18 9.06 2.71
CA VAL A 31 -4.39 7.83 2.83
C VAL A 31 -4.44 7.05 1.53
N TRP A 32 -3.38 6.31 1.24
CA TRP A 32 -3.32 5.35 0.15
C TRP A 32 -3.54 3.96 0.72
N GLU A 33 -4.69 3.37 0.46
CA GLU A 33 -4.98 1.98 0.82
C GLU A 33 -4.51 1.07 -0.33
N VAL A 34 -3.61 0.14 -0.01
CA VAL A 34 -3.18 -0.90 -0.94
C VAL A 34 -4.04 -2.12 -0.73
N THR A 35 -4.58 -2.62 -1.83
CA THR A 35 -5.40 -3.81 -1.91
C THR A 35 -4.75 -4.83 -2.84
N ARG A 36 -5.03 -6.11 -2.57
CA ARG A 36 -4.68 -7.24 -3.43
C ARG A 36 -5.92 -8.10 -3.55
N ASP A 37 -6.33 -8.42 -4.77
CA ASP A 37 -7.53 -9.21 -5.04
C ASP A 37 -8.80 -8.64 -4.35
N GLY A 38 -8.85 -7.31 -4.19
CA GLY A 38 -9.94 -6.59 -3.51
C GLY A 38 -9.86 -6.55 -1.97
N ALA A 39 -8.86 -7.20 -1.36
CA ALA A 39 -8.65 -7.17 0.09
C ALA A 39 -7.57 -6.14 0.47
N PRO A 40 -7.81 -5.26 1.47
CA PRO A 40 -6.80 -4.31 1.95
C PRO A 40 -5.67 -5.05 2.66
N ILE A 41 -4.43 -4.75 2.28
CA ILE A 41 -3.22 -5.36 2.86
C ILE A 41 -2.41 -4.37 3.69
N THR A 42 -2.41 -3.09 3.32
CA THR A 42 -1.71 -2.03 4.05
C THR A 42 -2.27 -0.66 3.65
N SER A 43 -1.98 0.36 4.45
CA SER A 43 -2.35 1.75 4.16
C SER A 43 -1.20 2.70 4.50
N PHE A 44 -0.93 3.65 3.62
CA PHE A 44 0.08 4.69 3.83
C PHE A 44 -0.60 6.05 4.02
N PRO A 45 -0.11 6.90 4.94
CA PRO A 45 -0.51 8.30 4.93
C PRO A 45 -0.07 8.94 3.60
N ALA A 46 -0.98 9.62 2.93
CA ALA A 46 -0.65 10.46 1.80
C ALA A 46 -0.19 11.80 2.38
N ASP A 47 1.11 12.07 2.30
CA ASP A 47 1.59 13.42 2.57
C ASP A 47 1.13 14.33 1.42
N GLY A 48 0.85 15.60 1.70
CA GLY A 48 0.34 16.53 0.69
C GLY A 48 1.29 16.75 -0.49
N ALA A 49 2.56 16.33 -0.34
CA ALA A 49 3.60 16.37 -1.35
C ALA A 49 3.93 14.99 -1.98
N ASP A 50 3.26 13.90 -1.58
CA ASP A 50 3.49 12.59 -2.18
C ASP A 50 2.79 12.49 -3.56
N ASP A 51 3.60 12.55 -4.61
CA ASP A 51 3.17 12.22 -5.96
C ASP A 51 2.97 10.70 -6.14
N ARG A 52 2.26 10.32 -7.21
CA ARG A 52 1.95 8.92 -7.54
C ARG A 52 3.18 8.01 -7.62
N GLU A 53 4.32 8.55 -8.05
CA GLU A 53 5.60 7.83 -8.11
C GLU A 53 6.16 7.55 -6.70
N ALA A 54 6.13 8.53 -5.80
CA ALA A 54 6.58 8.35 -4.42
C ALA A 54 5.76 7.26 -3.71
N ILE A 55 4.44 7.24 -3.93
CA ILE A 55 3.58 6.17 -3.40
C ILE A 55 3.92 4.82 -4.02
N LYS A 56 4.14 4.75 -5.34
CA LYS A 56 4.57 3.52 -6.00
C LYS A 56 5.86 2.96 -5.38
N GLU A 57 6.84 3.81 -5.14
CA GLU A 57 8.10 3.43 -4.50
C GLU A 57 7.90 2.94 -3.06
N LYS A 58 7.06 3.61 -2.26
CA LYS A 58 6.70 3.16 -0.91
C LYS A 58 6.03 1.78 -0.92
N VAL A 59 5.09 1.56 -1.85
CA VAL A 59 4.42 0.26 -2.02
C VAL A 59 5.43 -0.81 -2.41
N LEU A 60 6.31 -0.54 -3.38
CA LEU A 60 7.35 -1.48 -3.81
C LEU A 60 8.35 -1.79 -2.69
N ALA A 61 8.78 -0.78 -1.92
CA ALA A 61 9.68 -0.96 -0.80
C ALA A 61 9.03 -1.81 0.31
N TRP A 62 7.76 -1.56 0.63
CA TRP A 62 7.01 -2.38 1.58
C TRP A 62 6.84 -3.82 1.08
N LEU A 63 6.50 -4.01 -0.20
CA LEU A 63 6.40 -5.34 -0.81
C LEU A 63 7.74 -6.07 -0.79
N ALA A 64 8.85 -5.39 -1.10
CA ALA A 64 10.18 -5.98 -1.01
C ALA A 64 10.55 -6.39 0.43
N ALA A 65 10.14 -5.60 1.42
CA ALA A 65 10.40 -5.90 2.83
C ALA A 65 9.49 -7.00 3.42
N ASN A 66 8.25 -7.13 2.92
CA ASN A 66 7.21 -8.00 3.49
C ASN A 66 6.96 -9.27 2.66
N GLU A 67 6.85 -9.17 1.33
CA GLU A 67 6.71 -10.34 0.42
C GLU A 67 8.06 -10.95 0.02
N GLY A 68 9.15 -10.19 0.14
CA GLY A 68 10.51 -10.67 -0.11
C GLY A 68 11.09 -11.55 1.01
N ARG A 69 10.43 -11.62 2.17
CA ARG A 69 10.78 -12.60 3.20
C ARG A 69 10.17 -13.95 2.83
N PRO A 70 10.95 -15.03 2.69
CA PRO A 70 10.36 -16.36 2.67
C PRO A 70 9.53 -16.53 3.96
N ALA A 71 8.38 -17.20 3.88
CA ALA A 71 7.49 -17.49 5.01
C ALA A 71 8.14 -18.28 6.18
N ALA A 72 9.47 -18.44 6.17
CA ALA A 72 10.26 -19.13 7.18
C ALA A 72 10.53 -18.30 8.45
N ASP A 73 10.16 -17.02 8.50
CA ASP A 73 10.41 -16.14 9.67
C ASP A 73 9.14 -15.72 10.42
N VAL A 74 8.09 -16.56 10.39
CA VAL A 74 6.88 -16.39 11.26
C VAL A 74 6.67 -17.65 12.13
N GLY A 75 7.78 -18.28 12.51
CA GLY A 75 7.80 -19.55 13.23
C GLY A 75 8.93 -19.66 14.25
N ARG A 76 9.15 -18.63 15.08
CA ARG A 76 9.75 -18.74 16.42
C ARG A 76 9.79 -17.37 17.08
N GLN A 77 8.99 -17.18 18.13
CA GLN A 77 9.50 -16.99 19.50
C GLN A 77 8.35 -17.21 20.48
#